data_AF-A0A946B3L8-F1
#
_entry.id   AF-A0A946B3L8-F1
#
_cell.length_a   1.000
_cell.length_b   1.000
_cell.length_c   1.000
_cell.angle_alpha   90.00
_cell.angle_beta   90.00
_cell.angle_gamma   90.00
#
_symmetry.space_group_name_H-M   'P 1'
#
loop_
_entity.id
_entity.type
_entity.pdbx_description
1 polymer ?
#
loop_
_entity_poly.entity_id
_entity_poly.type
_entity_poly.pdbx_seq_one_letter_code
_entity_poly.pdbx_strand_id
1 'polypeptide(L)'
;MTMRPVKPTISPSMDIQVSSNFERLLFDLYDRNGAATADAMQTFRASGVLQVGENRHAAAKDMFSAARFDDQETMAGIARWQKSSGYLMDPHTAVGLLAAEAHPTADSAMVVAATAHPAKFAGAIKEATGAEPELPERLAAVFAKEEHYATLPNTLSVIQNHVRKFRNRIS
;
A
#
# COMPACT_ATOMS: atom_id res chain seq x y z
N MET A 1 17.91 -1.53 3.61
CA MET A 1 16.73 -0.63 3.72
C MET A 1 17.07 0.54 4.62
N THR A 2 16.51 1.73 4.40
CA THR A 2 16.75 2.93 5.23
C THR A 2 15.43 3.63 5.52
N MET A 3 15.17 3.99 6.78
CA MET A 3 14.00 4.77 7.17
C MET A 3 14.10 6.19 6.61
N ARG A 4 13.04 6.65 5.95
CA ARG A 4 12.92 8.00 5.39
C ARG A 4 11.56 8.58 5.76
N PRO A 5 11.38 9.90 5.79
CA PRO A 5 10.07 10.50 5.93
C PRO A 5 9.12 10.00 4.84
N VAL A 6 7.85 9.77 5.22
CA VAL A 6 6.79 9.43 4.26
C VAL A 6 6.55 10.61 3.34
N LYS A 7 6.45 10.35 2.04
CA LYS A 7 6.00 11.32 1.04
C LYS A 7 4.59 10.94 0.61
N PRO A 8 3.61 11.84 0.75
CA PRO A 8 2.28 11.61 0.20
C PRO A 8 2.33 11.39 -1.31
N THR A 9 1.57 10.41 -1.81
CA THR A 9 1.40 10.08 -3.23
C THR A 9 -0.08 9.98 -3.61
N ILE A 10 -0.36 9.78 -4.90
CA ILE A 10 -1.72 9.46 -5.37
C ILE A 10 -2.17 8.02 -5.04
N SER A 11 -1.25 7.21 -4.47
CA SER A 11 -1.49 5.85 -3.97
C SER A 11 -1.32 5.78 -2.45
N PRO A 12 -2.13 6.51 -1.66
CA PRO A 12 -1.85 6.77 -0.24
C PRO A 12 -1.83 5.52 0.64
N SER A 13 -2.42 4.41 0.19
CA SER A 13 -2.39 3.14 0.95
C SER A 13 -1.02 2.46 0.90
N MET A 14 -0.13 2.91 0.02
CA MET A 14 1.25 2.44 -0.13
C MET A 14 2.28 3.43 0.43
N ASP A 15 1.84 4.56 1.02
CA ASP A 15 2.69 5.58 1.64
C ASP A 15 3.17 5.13 3.03
N ILE A 16 4.01 4.08 3.05
CA ILE A 16 4.51 3.47 4.26
C ILE A 16 6.00 3.78 4.48
N GLN A 17 6.35 4.10 5.73
CA GLN A 17 7.76 4.27 6.11
C GLN A 17 8.49 2.93 6.27
N VAL A 18 7.83 1.98 6.94
CA VAL A 18 8.31 0.61 7.16
C VAL A 18 7.17 -0.34 6.87
N SER A 19 7.41 -1.33 6.01
CA SER A 19 6.45 -2.40 5.76
C SER A 19 6.39 -3.35 6.95
N SER A 20 5.24 -3.38 7.62
CA SER A 20 5.02 -4.17 8.84
C SER A 20 5.22 -5.68 8.62
N ASN A 21 4.91 -6.18 7.42
CA ASN A 21 5.05 -7.59 7.09
C ASN A 21 6.45 -7.96 6.57
N PHE A 22 7.33 -6.99 6.31
CA PHE A 22 8.68 -7.28 5.79
C PHE A 22 9.52 -8.11 6.77
N GLU A 23 9.26 -8.00 8.07
CA GLU A 23 9.88 -8.82 9.11
C GLU A 23 9.64 -10.33 8.89
N ARG A 24 8.52 -10.73 8.29
CA ARG A 24 8.26 -12.15 7.96
C ARG A 24 9.20 -12.68 6.88
N LEU A 25 9.44 -11.89 5.84
CA LEU A 25 10.42 -12.24 4.80
C LEU A 25 11.83 -12.27 5.40
N LEU A 26 12.17 -11.31 6.25
CA LEU A 26 13.46 -11.32 6.95
C LEU A 26 13.63 -12.60 7.76
N PHE A 27 12.62 -13.02 8.51
CA PHE A 27 12.67 -14.27 9.26
C PHE A 27 13.02 -15.48 8.38
N ASP A 28 12.40 -15.62 7.21
CA ASP A 28 12.75 -16.69 6.26
C ASP A 28 14.17 -16.52 5.70
N LEU A 29 14.62 -15.29 5.37
CA LEU A 29 16.00 -15.01 4.92
C LEU A 29 17.07 -15.21 6.00
N TYR A 30 16.68 -15.21 7.27
CA TYR A 30 17.51 -15.54 8.43
C TYR A 30 17.38 -17.01 8.83
N ASP A 31 16.98 -17.88 7.90
CA ASP A 31 16.83 -19.33 8.13
C ASP A 31 15.88 -19.64 9.30
N ARG A 32 14.87 -18.79 9.48
CA ARG A 32 13.90 -18.87 10.59
C ARG A 32 14.55 -18.76 11.97
N ASN A 33 15.70 -18.09 12.05
CA ASN A 33 16.36 -17.77 13.31
C ASN A 33 15.71 -16.51 13.94
N GLY A 34 14.86 -16.75 14.94
CA GLY A 34 14.16 -15.67 15.65
C GLY A 34 15.09 -14.71 16.40
N ALA A 35 16.18 -15.21 16.98
CA ALA A 35 17.14 -14.37 17.70
C ALA A 35 17.90 -13.42 16.75
N ALA A 36 18.39 -13.94 15.62
CA ALA A 36 19.06 -13.13 14.61
C ALA A 36 18.11 -12.10 13.96
N THR A 37 16.85 -12.50 13.71
CA THR A 37 15.82 -11.60 13.18
C THR A 37 15.52 -10.47 14.16
N ALA A 38 15.36 -10.80 15.45
CA ALA A 38 15.11 -9.82 16.50
C ALA A 38 16.26 -8.81 16.65
N ASP A 39 17.51 -9.28 16.63
CA ASP A 39 18.71 -8.44 16.69
C ASP A 39 18.81 -7.49 15.48
N ALA A 40 18.55 -8.00 14.28
CA ALA A 40 18.52 -7.18 13.07
C ALA A 40 17.42 -6.10 13.12
N MET A 41 16.22 -6.45 13.62
CA MET A 41 15.12 -5.50 13.77
C MET A 41 15.38 -4.47 14.88
N GLN A 42 16.04 -4.85 15.97
CA GLN A 42 16.47 -3.92 17.02
C GLN A 42 17.49 -2.92 16.49
N THR A 43 18.49 -3.42 15.76
CA THR A 43 19.50 -2.58 15.09
C THR A 43 18.86 -1.62 14.08
N PHE A 44 17.89 -2.09 13.30
CA PHE A 44 17.17 -1.25 12.35
C PHE A 44 16.37 -0.14 13.04
N ARG A 45 15.67 -0.44 14.14
CA ARG A 45 14.93 0.57 14.93
C ARG A 45 15.85 1.62 15.54
N ALA A 46 17.05 1.24 15.97
CA ALA A 46 18.01 2.17 16.57
C ALA A 46 18.73 3.05 15.53
N SER A 47 19.14 2.47 14.41
CA SER A 47 19.96 3.16 13.40
C SER A 47 19.17 3.75 12.23
N GLY A 48 17.92 3.31 12.04
CA GLY A 48 17.15 3.58 10.82
C GLY A 48 17.66 2.85 9.58
N VAL A 49 18.66 1.96 9.69
CA VAL A 49 19.24 1.23 8.56
C VAL A 49 19.26 -0.27 8.83
N LEU A 50 18.71 -1.04 7.89
CA LEU A 50 18.75 -2.49 7.90
C LEU A 50 19.72 -2.98 6.82
N GLN A 51 20.77 -3.67 7.26
CA GLN A 51 21.73 -4.38 6.42
C GLN A 51 21.51 -5.89 6.60
N VAL A 52 21.31 -6.62 5.50
CA VAL A 52 21.01 -8.07 5.54
C VAL A 52 22.19 -8.95 5.10
N GLY A 53 23.27 -8.33 4.61
CA GLY A 53 24.43 -9.00 4.02
C GLY A 53 24.17 -9.45 2.57
N GLU A 54 25.25 -9.64 1.81
CA GLU A 54 25.18 -9.95 0.37
C GLU A 54 24.45 -11.25 0.06
N ASN A 55 24.71 -12.32 0.83
CA ASN A 55 24.08 -13.63 0.61
C ASN A 55 22.55 -13.57 0.73
N ARG A 56 22.01 -12.93 1.78
CA ARG A 56 20.56 -12.80 1.96
C ARG A 56 19.94 -11.83 0.97
N HIS A 57 20.68 -10.80 0.57
CA HIS A 57 20.23 -9.89 -0.46
C HIS A 57 20.11 -10.61 -1.82
N ALA A 58 21.09 -11.45 -2.17
CA ALA A 58 21.04 -12.29 -3.37
C ALA A 58 19.84 -13.25 -3.32
N ALA A 59 19.65 -13.97 -2.21
CA ALA A 59 18.51 -14.87 -2.03
C ALA A 59 17.16 -14.13 -2.18
N ALA A 60 17.04 -12.90 -1.68
CA ALA A 60 15.85 -12.09 -1.87
C ALA A 60 15.63 -11.70 -3.34
N LYS A 61 16.70 -11.38 -4.08
CA LYS A 61 16.64 -11.03 -5.51
C LYS A 61 16.29 -12.21 -6.40
N ASP A 62 16.63 -13.44 -6.00
CA ASP A 62 16.24 -14.64 -6.73
C ASP A 62 14.72 -14.90 -6.65
N MET A 63 14.06 -14.41 -5.60
CA MET A 63 12.62 -14.58 -5.38
C MET A 63 11.77 -13.37 -5.76
N PHE A 64 12.31 -12.15 -5.64
CA PHE A 64 11.56 -10.91 -5.76
C PHE A 64 12.24 -9.91 -6.68
N SER A 65 11.43 -9.32 -7.56
CA SER A 65 11.76 -8.09 -8.28
C SER A 65 10.97 -6.92 -7.70
N ALA A 66 11.51 -5.71 -7.81
CA ALA A 66 10.86 -4.49 -7.36
C ALA A 66 11.03 -3.38 -8.40
N ALA A 67 10.02 -2.53 -8.51
CA ALA A 67 10.05 -1.33 -9.33
C ALA A 67 9.47 -0.17 -8.52
N ARG A 68 9.76 1.05 -8.95
CA ARG A 68 9.22 2.29 -8.35
C ARG A 68 8.79 3.19 -9.49
N PHE A 69 7.64 3.83 -9.31
CA PHE A 69 7.10 4.85 -10.18
C PHE A 69 6.72 6.06 -9.34
N ASP A 70 6.86 7.25 -9.90
CA ASP A 70 6.30 8.46 -9.30
C ASP A 70 4.85 8.72 -9.73
N ASP A 71 4.25 9.79 -9.20
CA ASP A 71 2.85 10.14 -9.49
C ASP A 71 2.64 10.44 -10.99
N GLN A 72 3.62 11.03 -11.68
CA GLN A 72 3.50 11.37 -13.09
C GLN A 72 3.51 10.10 -13.96
N GLU A 73 4.43 9.19 -13.68
CA GLU A 73 4.51 7.88 -14.33
C GLU A 73 3.22 7.08 -14.09
N THR A 74 2.70 7.12 -12.86
CA THR A 74 1.46 6.43 -12.47
C THR A 74 0.26 6.99 -13.21
N MET A 75 0.08 8.32 -13.26
CA MET A 75 -1.00 8.97 -14.01
C MET A 75 -0.92 8.69 -15.51
N ALA A 76 0.29 8.77 -16.08
CA ALA A 76 0.51 8.42 -17.49
C ALA A 76 0.15 6.96 -17.78
N GLY A 77 0.45 6.05 -16.85
CA GLY A 77 0.06 4.64 -16.92
C GLY A 77 -1.46 4.45 -16.97
N ILE A 78 -2.20 5.11 -16.06
CA ILE A 78 -3.68 5.07 -16.02
C ILE A 78 -4.27 5.54 -17.36
N ALA A 79 -3.84 6.72 -17.83
CA ALA A 79 -4.34 7.31 -19.06
C ALA A 79 -4.04 6.43 -20.29
N ARG A 80 -2.82 5.87 -20.36
CA ARG A 80 -2.39 5.00 -21.45
C ARG A 80 -3.26 3.74 -21.51
N TRP A 81 -3.47 3.07 -20.38
CA TRP A 81 -4.23 1.84 -20.31
C TRP A 81 -5.72 2.03 -20.59
N GLN A 82 -6.31 3.10 -20.07
CA GLN A 82 -7.69 3.44 -20.39
C GLN A 82 -7.85 3.64 -21.90
N LYS A 83 -6.93 4.37 -22.54
CA LYS A 83 -6.98 4.63 -23.99
C LYS A 83 -6.74 3.37 -24.82
N SER A 84 -5.81 2.50 -24.44
CA SER A 84 -5.41 1.34 -25.25
C SER A 84 -6.33 0.13 -25.09
N SER A 85 -6.94 -0.04 -23.90
CA SER A 85 -7.70 -1.25 -23.56
C SER A 85 -9.15 -0.97 -23.13
N GLY A 86 -9.50 0.28 -22.85
CA GLY A 86 -10.77 0.64 -22.21
C GLY A 86 -10.82 0.34 -20.71
N TYR A 87 -9.81 -0.30 -20.13
CA TYR A 87 -9.78 -0.62 -18.69
C TYR A 87 -9.33 0.58 -17.85
N LEU A 88 -10.21 1.00 -16.93
CA LEU A 88 -9.94 2.07 -15.97
C LEU A 88 -9.53 1.48 -14.61
N MET A 89 -8.30 1.77 -14.19
CA MET A 89 -7.72 1.26 -12.95
C MET A 89 -7.46 2.38 -11.95
N ASP A 90 -7.41 2.02 -10.67
CA ASP A 90 -7.00 2.94 -9.61
C ASP A 90 -5.46 3.11 -9.56
N PRO A 91 -4.94 4.15 -8.88
CA PRO A 91 -3.50 4.41 -8.80
C PRO A 91 -2.64 3.25 -8.26
N HIS A 92 -3.15 2.48 -7.29
CA HIS A 92 -2.41 1.34 -6.71
C HIS A 92 -2.28 0.20 -7.72
N THR A 93 -3.36 -0.07 -8.47
CA THR A 93 -3.35 -1.05 -9.55
C THR A 93 -2.41 -0.62 -10.68
N ALA A 94 -2.38 0.67 -11.02
CA ALA A 94 -1.47 1.20 -12.03
C ALA A 94 0.00 0.96 -11.66
N VAL A 95 0.39 1.20 -10.41
CA VAL A 95 1.75 0.88 -9.93
C VAL A 95 2.09 -0.60 -10.11
N GLY A 96 1.15 -1.50 -9.78
CA GLY A 96 1.34 -2.94 -9.96
C GLY A 96 1.49 -3.34 -11.43
N LEU A 97 0.74 -2.72 -12.32
CA LEU A 97 0.77 -2.98 -13.76
C LEU A 97 2.05 -2.44 -14.41
N LEU A 98 2.49 -1.25 -14.03
CA LEU A 98 3.77 -0.69 -14.47
C LEU A 98 4.95 -1.56 -13.99
N ALA A 99 4.88 -2.12 -12.77
CA ALA A 99 5.89 -3.05 -12.28
C ALA A 99 5.93 -4.35 -13.08
N ALA A 100 4.76 -4.87 -13.48
CA ALA A 100 4.66 -6.03 -14.36
C ALA A 100 5.25 -5.76 -15.76
N GLU A 101 5.02 -4.58 -16.32
CA GLU A 101 5.62 -4.16 -17.60
C GLU A 101 7.15 -3.99 -17.51
N ALA A 102 7.66 -3.50 -16.38
CA ALA A 102 9.09 -3.33 -16.14
C ALA A 102 9.84 -4.67 -15.94
N HIS A 103 9.12 -5.72 -15.54
CA HIS A 103 9.67 -7.05 -15.27
C HIS A 103 8.89 -8.13 -16.05
N PRO A 104 8.91 -8.11 -17.39
CA PRO A 104 8.14 -9.05 -18.19
C PRO A 104 8.68 -10.48 -18.03
N THR A 105 7.77 -11.46 -17.99
CA THR A 105 8.10 -12.89 -17.94
C THR A 105 7.73 -13.54 -19.27
N ALA A 106 8.68 -14.23 -19.91
CA ALA A 106 8.45 -14.86 -21.21
C ALA A 106 7.61 -16.16 -21.09
N ASP A 107 7.74 -16.87 -19.97
CA ASP A 107 7.28 -18.25 -19.84
C ASP A 107 6.09 -18.43 -18.89
N SER A 108 5.50 -17.34 -18.40
CA SER A 108 4.39 -17.38 -17.45
C SER A 108 3.40 -16.23 -17.65
N ALA A 109 2.13 -16.51 -17.36
CA ALA A 109 1.09 -15.49 -17.33
C ALA A 109 1.31 -14.55 -16.14
N MET A 110 1.36 -13.25 -16.42
CA MET A 110 1.45 -12.21 -15.41
C MET A 110 0.06 -11.90 -14.84
N VAL A 111 -0.05 -11.91 -13.50
CA VAL A 111 -1.29 -11.55 -12.80
C VAL A 111 -1.02 -10.33 -11.93
N VAL A 112 -1.79 -9.27 -12.15
CA VAL A 112 -1.73 -8.04 -11.35
C VAL A 112 -2.96 -7.98 -10.45
N ALA A 113 -2.73 -7.83 -9.15
CA ALA A 113 -3.81 -7.66 -8.19
C ALA A 113 -4.37 -6.23 -8.27
N ALA A 114 -5.60 -6.09 -8.76
CA ALA A 114 -6.32 -4.82 -8.70
C ALA A 114 -6.84 -4.58 -7.27
N THR A 115 -6.13 -3.74 -6.50
CA THR A 115 -6.33 -3.65 -5.04
C THR A 115 -7.45 -2.70 -4.63
N ALA A 116 -7.93 -1.85 -5.52
CA ALA A 116 -9.05 -0.97 -5.26
C ALA A 116 -9.88 -0.69 -6.52
N HIS A 117 -11.11 -0.21 -6.30
CA HIS A 117 -11.95 0.32 -7.35
C HIS A 117 -11.56 1.78 -7.65
N PRO A 118 -11.51 2.24 -8.93
CA PRO A 118 -11.10 3.60 -9.29
C PRO A 118 -11.93 4.69 -8.62
N ALA A 119 -13.22 4.45 -8.37
CA ALA A 119 -14.10 5.36 -7.63
C ALA A 119 -13.64 5.72 -6.21
N LYS A 120 -12.78 4.89 -5.57
CA LYS A 120 -12.18 5.22 -4.27
C LYS A 120 -11.14 6.34 -4.35
N PHE A 121 -10.63 6.63 -5.55
CA PHE A 121 -9.57 7.59 -5.81
C PHE A 121 -9.95 8.54 -6.96
N ALA A 122 -11.21 9.01 -6.96
CA ALA A 122 -11.79 9.79 -8.06
C ALA A 122 -10.99 11.04 -8.44
N GLY A 123 -10.35 11.72 -7.48
CA GLY A 123 -9.48 12.86 -7.76
C GLY A 123 -8.29 12.52 -8.66
N ALA A 124 -7.55 11.45 -8.33
CA ALA A 124 -6.41 10.99 -9.14
C ALA A 124 -6.86 10.50 -10.53
N ILE A 125 -8.02 9.83 -10.61
CA ILE A 125 -8.59 9.40 -11.89
C ILE A 125 -8.96 10.59 -12.78
N LYS A 126 -9.62 11.60 -12.20
CA LYS A 126 -10.00 12.81 -12.91
C LYS A 126 -8.78 13.57 -13.43
N GLU A 127 -7.72 13.65 -12.64
CA GLU A 127 -6.46 14.27 -13.05
C GLU A 127 -5.78 13.49 -14.19
N ALA A 128 -5.71 12.16 -14.09
CA ALA A 128 -5.05 11.33 -15.09
C ALA A 128 -5.81 11.26 -16.43
N THR A 129 -7.14 11.24 -16.38
CA THR A 129 -7.99 10.89 -17.55
C THR A 129 -8.89 12.02 -18.05
N GLY A 130 -9.09 13.06 -17.25
CA GLY A 130 -10.08 14.11 -17.48
C GLY A 130 -11.53 13.68 -17.20
N ALA A 131 -11.78 12.42 -16.86
CA ALA A 131 -13.11 11.88 -16.59
C ALA A 131 -13.25 11.44 -15.13
N GLU A 132 -14.46 11.55 -14.58
CA GLU A 132 -14.77 10.98 -13.27
C GLU A 132 -15.13 9.50 -13.41
N PRO A 133 -14.62 8.63 -12.52
CA PRO A 133 -14.98 7.22 -12.54
C PRO A 133 -16.45 7.04 -12.17
N GLU A 134 -17.15 6.16 -12.88
CA GLU A 134 -18.51 5.79 -12.51
C GLU A 134 -18.53 5.16 -11.11
N LEU A 135 -19.49 5.58 -10.30
CA LEU A 135 -19.75 5.01 -8.99
C LEU A 135 -20.62 3.76 -9.15
N PRO A 136 -20.18 2.59 -8.67
CA PRO A 136 -21.05 1.43 -8.55
C PRO A 136 -22.32 1.79 -7.77
N GLU A 137 -23.48 1.32 -8.23
CA GLU A 137 -24.80 1.66 -7.64
C GLU A 137 -24.83 1.41 -6.11
N ARG A 138 -24.24 0.30 -5.66
CA ARG A 138 -24.12 -0.04 -4.24
C ARG A 138 -23.32 0.99 -3.43
N LEU A 139 -22.31 1.62 -4.03
CA LEU A 139 -21.52 2.67 -3.39
C LEU A 139 -22.25 4.01 -3.41
N ALA A 140 -22.98 4.34 -4.48
CA ALA A 140 -23.80 5.55 -4.54
C ALA A 140 -24.79 5.63 -3.38
N ALA A 141 -25.43 4.50 -3.02
CA ALA A 141 -26.34 4.41 -1.89
C ALA A 141 -25.68 4.64 -0.51
N VAL A 142 -24.35 4.48 -0.38
CA VAL A 142 -23.63 4.71 0.89
C VAL A 142 -23.46 6.20 1.15
N PHE A 143 -23.22 7.01 0.12
CA PHE A 143 -23.04 8.47 0.26
C PHE A 143 -24.29 9.20 0.74
N ALA A 144 -25.48 8.59 0.59
CA ALA A 144 -26.74 9.16 1.07
C ALA A 144 -27.08 8.77 2.52
N LYS A 145 -26.28 7.92 3.18
CA LYS A 145 -26.55 7.46 4.55
C LYS A 145 -26.11 8.51 5.57
N GLU A 146 -26.83 8.57 6.68
CA GLU A 146 -26.42 9.36 7.84
C GLU A 146 -25.12 8.78 8.44
N GLU A 147 -24.14 9.66 8.67
CA GLU A 147 -22.90 9.27 9.33
C GLU A 147 -23.07 9.28 10.85
N HIS A 148 -22.69 8.18 11.50
CA HIS A 148 -22.68 8.07 12.95
C HIS A 148 -21.25 7.98 13.48
N TYR A 149 -20.74 9.09 14.01
CA TYR A 149 -19.40 9.17 14.60
C TYR A 149 -19.39 10.08 15.84
N ALA A 150 -18.33 9.99 16.64
CA ALA A 150 -18.10 10.86 17.78
C ALA A 150 -16.78 11.62 17.60
N THR A 151 -16.85 12.95 17.67
CA THR A 151 -15.65 13.80 17.66
C THR A 151 -15.09 13.88 19.08
N LEU A 152 -13.81 13.52 19.23
CA LEU A 152 -13.13 13.51 20.53
C LEU A 152 -11.86 14.39 20.49
N PRO A 153 -11.53 15.08 21.59
CA PRO A 153 -10.20 15.66 21.78
C PRO A 153 -9.09 14.62 21.58
N ASN A 154 -7.96 15.04 21.01
CA ASN A 154 -6.76 14.20 20.84
C ASN A 154 -6.02 13.99 22.18
N THR A 155 -6.71 13.37 23.13
CA THR A 155 -6.22 13.10 24.48
C THR A 155 -6.41 11.62 24.79
N LEU A 156 -5.32 10.93 25.11
CA LEU A 156 -5.32 9.49 25.35
C LEU A 156 -6.39 9.05 26.36
N SER A 157 -6.49 9.76 27.49
CA SER A 157 -7.47 9.43 28.54
C SER A 157 -8.92 9.58 28.07
N VAL A 158 -9.21 10.58 27.23
CA VAL A 158 -10.54 10.82 26.67
C VAL A 158 -10.93 9.69 25.71
N ILE A 159 -10.02 9.32 24.81
CA ILE A 159 -10.22 8.21 23.86
C ILE A 159 -10.43 6.89 24.61
N GLN A 160 -9.56 6.56 25.58
CA GLN A 160 -9.69 5.36 26.40
C GLN A 160 -11.02 5.30 27.15
N ASN A 161 -11.43 6.42 27.77
CA ASN A 161 -12.69 6.49 28.50
C ASN A 161 -13.90 6.34 27.57
N HIS A 162 -13.84 6.90 26.36
CA HIS A 162 -14.89 6.71 25.36
C HIS A 162 -15.02 5.23 24.97
N VAL A 163 -13.91 4.57 24.61
CA VAL A 163 -13.91 3.13 24.27
C VAL A 163 -14.48 2.28 25.42
N ARG A 164 -14.09 2.54 26.67
CA ARG A 164 -14.63 1.84 27.85
C ARG A 164 -16.14 2.02 28.02
N LYS A 165 -16.68 3.22 27.75
CA LYS A 165 -18.13 3.49 27.80
C LYS A 165 -18.91 2.67 26.77
N PHE A 166 -18.36 2.49 25.57
CA PHE A 166 -18.97 1.65 24.52
C PHE A 166 -18.91 0.16 24.87
N ARG A 167 -17.82 -0.31 25.47
CA ARG A 167 -17.70 -1.70 25.93
C ARG A 167 -18.81 -2.09 26.90
N ASN A 168 -19.17 -1.18 27.81
CA ASN A 168 -20.19 -1.43 28.84
C ASN A 168 -21.64 -1.20 28.35
N ARG A 169 -21.85 -0.90 27.06
CA ARG A 169 -23.19 -0.72 26.45
C ARG A 169 -23.74 -2.00 25.79
N ILE A 170 -22.90 -3.03 25.60
CA ILE A 170 -23.23 -4.28 24.91
C ILE A 170 -23.47 -5.43 25.91
N SER A 171 -23.36 -5.16 27.22
CA SER A 171 -23.78 -6.07 28.31
C SER A 171 -25.13 -5.67 28.85
#